data_AF-A0A7S2WDX6-F1
#
_entry.id   AF-A0A7S2WDX6-F1
#
_cell.length_a   1.000
_cell.length_b   1.000
_cell.length_c   1.000
_cell.angle_alpha   90.00
_cell.angle_beta   90.00
_cell.angle_gamma   90.00
#
_symmetry.space_group_name_H-M   'P 1'
#
loop_
_entity.id
_entity.type
_entity.pdbx_description
1 polymer ?
#
loop_
_entity_poly.entity_id
_entity_poly.type
_entity_poly.pdbx_seq_one_letter_code
_entity_poly.pdbx_strand_id
1 'polypeptide(L)'
;MCEMSLHERDEVRKSGSKPVEDESIGRLSPEIVKALFQKRLGAANLKIKPETLELAGEYLRHFIVEAVNRSIVDASRDVKGSDDDEDDEDLNVYNSSVYVEPHNLANIIQQLMMDC
;
A
#
# COMPACT_ATOMS: atom_id res chain seq x y z
N MET A 1 -35.08 -48.57 -2.59
CA MET A 1 -35.13 -47.39 -1.71
C MET A 1 -33.93 -47.49 -0.77
N CYS A 2 -32.97 -46.58 -0.88
CA CYS A 2 -32.00 -46.29 0.16
C CYS A 2 -31.82 -44.77 0.14
N GLU A 3 -32.56 -44.08 1.00
CA GLU A 3 -32.42 -42.65 1.25
C GLU A 3 -31.14 -42.44 2.07
N MET A 4 -30.21 -41.63 1.56
CA MET A 4 -29.04 -41.21 2.33
C MET A 4 -29.45 -40.04 3.24
N SER A 5 -29.15 -40.20 4.52
CA SER A 5 -29.50 -39.30 5.62
C SER A 5 -28.82 -37.93 5.49
N LEU A 6 -29.57 -36.86 5.77
CA LEU A 6 -29.14 -35.46 5.71
C LEU A 6 -28.15 -35.03 6.83
N HIS A 7 -27.49 -35.96 7.51
CA HIS A 7 -26.62 -35.67 8.66
C HIS A 7 -25.11 -35.68 8.35
N GLU A 8 -24.67 -35.97 7.13
CA GLU A 8 -23.23 -35.99 6.78
C GLU A 8 -22.74 -34.76 5.99
N ARG A 9 -23.54 -33.67 5.92
CA ARG A 9 -23.17 -32.47 5.16
C ARG A 9 -22.65 -31.28 5.98
N ASP A 10 -22.56 -31.41 7.31
CA ASP A 10 -22.24 -30.27 8.18
C ASP A 10 -20.83 -30.27 8.80
N GLU A 11 -19.94 -31.21 8.47
CA GLU A 11 -18.57 -31.20 9.01
C GLU A 11 -17.48 -30.68 8.04
N VAL A 12 -17.84 -30.15 6.87
CA VAL A 12 -16.88 -29.54 5.92
C VAL A 12 -17.09 -28.03 5.79
N ARG A 13 -17.52 -27.36 6.87
CA ARG A 13 -17.66 -25.89 6.91
C ARG A 13 -16.99 -25.23 8.12
N LYS A 14 -15.90 -25.83 8.64
CA LYS A 14 -15.08 -25.22 9.70
C LYS A 14 -13.58 -25.28 9.42
N SER A 15 -13.20 -24.95 8.20
CA SER A 15 -11.81 -24.59 7.88
C SER A 15 -11.80 -23.52 6.79
N GLY A 16 -12.68 -22.53 6.96
CA GLY A 16 -12.41 -21.20 6.44
C GLY A 16 -11.25 -20.65 7.26
N SER A 17 -10.02 -20.91 6.83
CA SER A 17 -8.89 -20.08 7.21
C SER A 17 -9.33 -18.64 6.93
N LYS A 18 -9.57 -17.87 7.99
CA LYS A 18 -9.64 -16.42 7.86
C LYS A 18 -8.41 -16.01 7.04
N PRO A 19 -8.53 -15.08 6.08
CA PRO A 19 -7.32 -14.45 5.58
C PRO A 19 -6.59 -13.95 6.83
N VAL A 20 -5.43 -14.55 7.10
CA VAL A 20 -4.51 -13.96 8.05
C VAL A 20 -4.08 -12.71 7.30
N GLU A 21 -4.76 -11.61 7.59
CA GLU A 21 -4.25 -10.29 7.26
C GLU A 21 -2.93 -10.23 8.01
N ASP A 22 -1.87 -10.58 7.29
CA ASP A 22 -0.53 -10.45 7.79
C ASP A 22 -0.31 -8.94 7.95
N GLU A 23 -0.60 -8.43 9.15
CA GLU A 23 -0.40 -7.04 9.53
C GLU A 23 1.09 -6.62 9.38
N SER A 24 1.99 -7.55 9.05
CA SER A 24 3.38 -7.28 8.71
C SER A 24 3.60 -6.86 7.25
N ILE A 25 2.63 -7.04 6.34
CA ILE A 25 2.81 -6.66 4.93
C ILE A 25 3.08 -5.14 4.83
N GLY A 26 4.28 -4.81 4.38
CA GLY A 26 4.74 -3.43 4.21
C GLY A 26 5.30 -2.77 5.46
N ARG A 27 5.41 -3.47 6.61
CA ARG A 27 6.12 -2.95 7.79
C ARG A 27 7.63 -3.01 7.58
N LEU A 28 8.33 -1.93 7.92
CA LEU A 28 9.79 -1.90 7.94
C LEU A 28 10.29 -2.57 9.22
N SER A 29 11.26 -3.47 9.10
CA SER A 29 11.88 -4.08 10.27
C SER A 29 12.65 -3.04 11.09
N PRO A 30 12.68 -3.14 12.43
CA PRO A 30 13.42 -2.21 13.29
C PRO A 30 14.91 -2.08 12.92
N GLU A 31 15.53 -3.14 12.40
CA GLU A 31 16.92 -3.17 11.96
C GLU A 31 17.15 -2.25 10.74
N ILE A 32 16.22 -2.27 9.78
CA ILE A 32 16.27 -1.40 8.60
C ILE A 32 16.13 0.06 9.03
N VAL A 33 15.16 0.35 9.90
CA VAL A 33 14.93 1.71 10.42
C VAL A 33 16.16 2.22 11.17
N LYS A 34 16.77 1.38 12.01
CA LYS A 34 18.01 1.72 12.72
C LYS A 34 19.16 1.99 11.76
N ALA A 35 19.35 1.15 10.73
CA ALA A 35 20.41 1.33 9.73
C ALA A 35 20.24 2.65 8.96
N LEU A 36 19.01 3.03 8.60
CA LEU A 36 18.70 4.32 7.97
C LEU A 36 19.11 5.49 8.86
N PHE A 37 18.76 5.45 10.16
CA PHE A 37 19.13 6.50 11.10
C PHE A 37 20.63 6.57 11.37
N GLN A 38 21.31 5.44 11.54
CA GLN A 38 22.76 5.39 11.71
C GLN A 38 23.48 6.00 10.51
N LYS A 39 23.03 5.67 9.28
CA LYS A 39 23.58 6.24 8.05
C LYS A 39 23.33 7.74 7.94
N ARG A 40 22.12 8.21 8.26
CA ARG A 40 21.76 9.63 8.15
C ARG A 40 22.46 10.51 9.20
N LEU A 41 22.62 10.01 10.43
CA LEU A 41 23.18 10.76 11.55
C LEU A 41 24.70 10.57 11.71
N GLY A 42 25.33 9.70 10.91
CA GLY A 42 26.76 9.38 11.04
C GLY A 42 27.11 8.70 12.37
N ALA A 43 26.14 8.11 13.05
CA ALA A 43 26.28 7.57 14.40
C ALA A 43 26.26 6.04 14.40
N ALA A 44 27.41 5.41 14.11
CA ALA A 44 27.52 3.94 14.05
C ALA A 44 27.06 3.24 15.35
N ASN A 45 27.18 3.91 16.50
CA ASN A 45 26.83 3.37 17.82
C ASN A 45 25.49 3.90 18.36
N LEU A 46 24.61 4.40 17.49
CA LEU A 46 23.31 4.94 17.89
C LEU A 46 22.49 3.88 18.66
N LYS A 47 22.10 4.22 19.89
CA LYS A 47 21.20 3.43 20.74
C LYS A 47 19.81 4.05 20.71
N ILE A 48 18.87 3.36 20.05
CA ILE A 48 17.46 3.72 20.00
C ILE A 48 16.70 2.58 20.65
N LYS A 49 15.69 2.93 21.47
CA LYS A 49 14.81 1.94 22.08
C LYS A 49 14.01 1.19 21.00
N PRO A 50 13.78 -0.13 21.14
CA PRO A 50 13.02 -0.91 20.15
C PRO A 50 11.67 -0.29 19.78
N GLU A 51 10.92 0.18 20.77
CA GLU A 51 9.58 0.76 20.57
C GLU A 51 9.63 2.06 19.75
N THR A 52 10.73 2.81 19.85
CA THR A 52 10.96 4.00 19.03
C THR A 52 11.29 3.63 17.58
N LEU A 53 11.98 2.51 17.36
CA LEU A 53 12.26 2.01 16.01
C LEU A 53 10.99 1.49 15.33
N GLU A 54 10.13 0.79 16.07
CA GLU A 54 8.83 0.34 15.60
C GLU A 54 7.95 1.52 15.19
N LEU A 55 7.82 2.52 16.07
CA LEU A 55 7.04 3.73 15.78
C LEU A 55 7.60 4.49 14.57
N ALA A 56 8.92 4.64 14.48
CA ALA A 56 9.56 5.26 13.32
C ALA A 56 9.30 4.47 12.02
N GLY A 57 9.29 3.14 12.10
CA GLY A 57 8.94 2.27 10.97
C GLY A 57 7.51 2.51 10.48
N GLU A 58 6.55 2.66 11.39
CA GLU A 58 5.16 3.00 11.04
C GLU A 58 5.04 4.38 10.40
N TYR A 59 5.74 5.39 10.92
CA TYR A 59 5.75 6.72 10.31
C TYR A 59 6.29 6.69 8.87
N LEU A 60 7.41 5.99 8.65
CA LEU A 60 7.98 5.82 7.31
C LEU A 60 7.02 5.09 6.38
N ARG A 61 6.34 4.04 6.87
CA ARG A 61 5.32 3.31 6.12
C ARG A 61 4.17 4.22 5.71
N HIS A 62 3.62 5.01 6.63
CA HIS A 62 2.54 5.96 6.34
C HIS A 62 2.97 7.01 5.31
N PHE A 63 4.19 7.54 5.44
CA PHE A 63 4.74 8.49 4.46
C PHE A 63 4.82 7.89 3.05
N ILE A 64 5.34 6.66 2.93
CA ILE A 64 5.46 5.96 1.63
C ILE A 64 4.08 5.69 1.03
N VAL A 65 3.13 5.20 1.84
CA VAL A 65 1.77 4.92 1.37
C VAL A 65 1.09 6.20 0.88
N GLU A 66 1.22 7.30 1.62
CA GLU A 66 0.65 8.59 1.22
C GLU A 66 1.30 9.12 -0.06
N ALA A 67 2.62 9.00 -0.19
CA ALA A 67 3.34 9.37 -1.41
C ALA A 67 2.81 8.60 -2.63
N VAL A 68 2.63 7.29 -2.51
CA VAL A 68 2.12 6.44 -3.58
C VAL A 68 0.68 6.80 -3.92
N ASN A 69 -0.20 6.96 -2.92
CA ASN A 69 -1.60 7.33 -3.13
C ASN A 69 -1.73 8.66 -3.89
N ARG A 70 -0.96 9.68 -3.49
CA ARG A 70 -0.97 10.97 -4.18
C ARG A 70 -0.41 10.89 -5.60
N SER A 71 0.61 10.05 -5.82
CA SER A 71 1.17 9.82 -7.15
C SER A 71 0.19 9.11 -8.07
N ILE A 72 -0.62 8.17 -7.55
CA ILE A 72 -1.72 7.53 -8.29
C ILE A 72 -2.79 8.55 -8.67
N VAL A 73 -3.15 9.45 -7.75
CA VAL A 73 -4.12 10.52 -8.03
C VAL A 73 -3.60 11.47 -9.10
N ASP A 74 -2.31 11.84 -9.05
CA ASP A 74 -1.67 12.67 -10.07
C ASP A 74 -1.67 11.99 -11.44
N ALA A 75 -1.19 10.74 -11.52
CA ALA A 75 -1.20 9.95 -12.75
C ALA A 75 -2.61 9.75 -13.34
N SER A 76 -3.63 9.63 -12.49
CA SER A 76 -5.03 9.51 -12.94
C SER A 76 -5.60 10.80 -13.54
N ARG A 77 -5.01 11.96 -13.24
CA ARG A 77 -5.40 13.24 -13.86
C ARG A 77 -4.85 13.36 -15.26
N ASP A 78 -3.62 12.87 -15.49
CA ASP A 78 -2.99 12.86 -16.81
C ASP A 78 -3.80 12.02 -17.82
N VAL A 79 -4.41 10.93 -17.37
CA VAL A 79 -5.28 10.06 -18.20
C VAL A 79 -6.63 10.72 -18.54
N LYS A 80 -7.11 11.67 -17.73
CA LYS A 80 -8.39 12.36 -17.97
C LYS A 80 -8.27 13.64 -18.79
N GLY A 81 -7.04 14.12 -19.05
CA GLY A 81 -6.79 15.34 -19.80
C GLY A 81 -6.75 15.18 -21.32
N SER A 82 -7.05 13.98 -21.84
CA SER A 82 -6.96 13.63 -23.26
C SER A 82 -8.30 13.45 -23.97
N ASP A 83 -9.43 13.83 -23.35
CA ASP A 83 -10.76 13.74 -23.95
C ASP A 83 -11.17 15.09 -24.55
N ASP A 84 -10.60 15.42 -25.70
CA ASP A 84 -11.03 16.52 -26.59
C ASP A 84 -11.45 15.97 -27.98
N ASP A 85 -11.81 14.69 -28.07
CA ASP A 85 -12.43 14.10 -29.24
C ASP A 85 -13.82 13.58 -28.86
N GLU A 86 -14.85 14.33 -29.27
CA GLU A 86 -16.20 13.80 -29.47
C GLU A 86 -16.09 12.63 -30.45
N ASP A 87 -16.33 11.39 -30.00
CA ASP A 87 -17.18 10.43 -30.70
C ASP A 87 -17.10 9.03 -30.07
N ASP A 88 -18.28 8.42 -30.01
CA ASP A 88 -18.59 6.99 -29.88
C ASP A 88 -18.55 6.29 -28.51
N GLU A 89 -19.65 5.57 -28.31
CA GLU A 89 -20.07 4.80 -27.15
C GLU A 89 -19.12 3.63 -26.81
N ASP A 90 -19.24 3.15 -25.56
CA ASP A 90 -18.61 1.94 -24.99
C ASP A 90 -17.12 2.01 -24.60
N LEU A 91 -16.80 2.80 -23.56
CA LEU A 91 -15.57 2.59 -22.79
C LEU A 91 -15.86 2.06 -21.39
N ASN A 92 -15.58 0.78 -21.24
CA ASN A 92 -15.61 0.00 -20.01
C ASN A 92 -14.66 0.63 -18.96
N VAL A 93 -15.19 1.53 -18.12
CA VAL A 93 -14.48 2.39 -17.13
C VAL A 93 -13.70 1.61 -16.04
N TYR A 94 -13.67 0.27 -16.09
CA TYR A 94 -13.14 -0.56 -15.01
C TYR A 94 -11.74 -1.17 -15.22
N ASN A 95 -10.99 -0.81 -16.27
CA ASN A 95 -9.70 -1.47 -16.53
C ASN A 95 -8.55 -0.59 -17.05
N SER A 96 -8.59 0.72 -16.78
CA SER A 96 -7.41 1.58 -17.03
C SER A 96 -6.38 1.33 -15.94
N SER A 97 -5.35 0.55 -16.26
CA SER A 97 -4.19 0.36 -15.37
C SER A 97 -3.52 1.72 -15.17
N VAL A 98 -3.56 2.27 -13.96
CA VAL A 98 -2.87 3.52 -13.64
C VAL A 98 -1.38 3.22 -13.46
N TYR A 99 -0.56 3.74 -14.36
CA TYR A 99 0.90 3.64 -14.27
C TYR A 99 1.45 4.89 -13.60
N VAL A 100 2.19 4.72 -12.50
CA VAL A 100 2.82 5.83 -11.78
C VAL A 100 4.21 6.05 -12.34
N GLU A 101 4.43 7.21 -12.96
CA GLU A 101 5.72 7.61 -13.50
C GLU A 101 6.52 8.43 -12.45
N PRO A 102 7.86 8.52 -12.57
CA PRO A 102 8.69 9.30 -11.64
C PRO A 102 8.27 10.77 -11.50
N HIS A 103 7.70 11.37 -12.56
CA HIS A 103 7.26 12.77 -12.52
C HIS A 103 6.02 12.95 -11.64
N ASN A 104 5.12 11.96 -11.55
CA ASN A 104 3.95 12.06 -10.67
C ASN A 104 4.35 12.18 -9.20
N LEU A 105 5.39 11.43 -8.80
CA LEU A 105 5.97 11.58 -7.46
C LEU A 105 6.68 12.92 -7.28
N ALA A 106 7.42 13.39 -8.29
CA ALA A 106 8.12 14.67 -8.25
C ALA A 106 7.15 15.86 -8.10
N ASN A 107 5.96 15.79 -8.71
CA ASN A 107 4.93 16.82 -8.63
C ASN A 107 4.37 16.95 -7.20
N ILE A 108 4.27 15.86 -6.44
CA ILE A 108 3.62 15.85 -5.13
C ILE A 108 4.61 15.96 -3.95
N ILE A 109 5.91 15.77 -4.18
CA ILE A 109 6.90 15.62 -3.10
C ILE A 109 7.01 16.87 -2.22
N GLN A 110 6.91 18.07 -2.80
CA GLN A 110 7.00 19.32 -2.03
C GLN A 110 5.81 19.49 -1.08
N GLN A 111 4.59 19.21 -1.55
CA GLN A 111 3.40 19.26 -0.70
C GLN A 111 3.45 18.17 0.37
N LEU A 112 3.87 16.95 0.01
CA LEU A 112 4.01 15.85 0.95
C LEU A 112 4.99 16.20 2.10
N MET A 113 6.08 16.88 1.79
CA MET A 113 7.04 17.36 2.80
C MET A 113 6.51 18.47 3.70
N MET A 114 5.51 19.25 3.27
CA MET A 114 4.90 20.28 4.12
C MET A 114 3.86 19.71 5.08
N ASP A 115 3.25 18.59 4.72
CA ASP A 115 2.21 17.94 5.53
C ASP A 115 2.79 17.04 6.65
N CYS A 116 4.10 16.79 6.64
CA CYS A 116 4.82 15.93 7.58
C CYS A 116 5.70 16.73 8.54
#